data_AF-A0A1L9C420-F1
#
_entry.id   AF-A0A1L9C420-F1
#
_cell.length_a   1.000
_cell.length_b   1.000
_cell.length_c   1.000
_cell.angle_alpha   90.00
_cell.angle_beta   90.00
_cell.angle_gamma   90.00
#
_symmetry.space_group_name_H-M   'P 1'
#
loop_
_entity.id
_entity.type
_entity.pdbx_description
1 polymer ?
#
loop_
_entity_poly.entity_id
_entity_poly.type
_entity_poly.pdbx_seq_one_letter_code
_entity_poly.pdbx_strand_id
1 'polypeptide(L)'
;MGVVNLDKPAGPTSHEVTAWVRDMLELPRAGHSGSLDPRVTGVLPIMLGKATKAVSALRLSAKEYICLMRLHDNVPEERVRKVCDEFTGPIYQTPPVVSAVRRAIRIRNIYSLDVLEVEDNLVLFRVRCEAGTYIRKLCHDIGLVIGCGAHMQQLRRVGTGPFDESSLVTLHDLKDAFVFWQENGDEEHLRRIIRPMEEALVHLPHITIRDSAVSAICHGAALTVPGIVGLDSDIQKEGDVAVFSLKGEVVALAKASMDSSEILDLSSGIAAITERVIMDADVYPSRWNTKRMQRT
;
A
#
# COMPACT_ATOMS: atom_id res chain seq x y z
N MET A 1 -5.97 -7.19 14.39
CA MET A 1 -4.92 -7.38 13.35
C MET A 1 -4.31 -6.01 13.07
N GLY A 2 -3.06 -5.92 12.61
CA GLY A 2 -2.45 -4.60 12.48
C GLY A 2 -1.35 -4.47 11.44
N VAL A 3 -0.87 -3.24 11.34
CA VAL A 3 0.17 -2.78 10.44
C VAL A 3 1.14 -1.91 11.23
N VAL A 4 2.43 -2.05 10.95
CA VAL A 4 3.47 -1.15 11.45
C VAL A 4 3.94 -0.30 10.28
N ASN A 5 3.88 1.02 10.42
CA ASN A 5 4.49 1.95 9.48
C ASN A 5 5.97 2.12 9.84
N LEU A 6 6.82 1.23 9.30
CA LEU A 6 8.22 1.17 9.70
C LEU A 6 9.08 2.17 8.91
N ASP A 7 9.99 2.87 9.59
CA ASP A 7 11.10 3.56 8.93
C ASP A 7 12.19 2.55 8.61
N LYS A 8 12.19 2.06 7.37
CA LYS A 8 13.17 1.07 6.93
C LYS A 8 14.58 1.68 6.98
N PRO A 9 15.54 1.07 7.69
CA PRO A 9 16.93 1.53 7.66
C PRO A 9 17.62 1.22 6.32
N ALA A 10 18.70 1.96 6.03
CA ALA A 10 19.61 1.63 4.95
C ALA A 10 20.49 0.44 5.34
N GLY A 11 20.75 -0.47 4.40
CA GLY A 11 21.56 -1.67 4.62
C GLY A 11 20.82 -2.95 4.25
N PRO A 12 19.82 -3.38 5.03
CA PRO A 12 19.09 -4.62 4.77
C PRO A 12 18.06 -4.47 3.64
N THR A 13 17.72 -5.59 3.00
CA THR A 13 16.58 -5.70 2.09
C THR A 13 15.27 -5.53 2.86
N SER A 14 14.20 -5.14 2.15
CA SER A 14 12.85 -5.08 2.76
C SER A 14 12.37 -6.44 3.27
N HIS A 15 12.81 -7.53 2.64
CA HIS A 15 12.45 -8.89 3.06
C HIS A 15 13.12 -9.28 4.39
N GLU A 16 14.41 -8.95 4.58
CA GLU A 16 15.11 -9.18 5.84
C GLU A 16 14.46 -8.37 6.98
N VAL A 17 14.19 -7.09 6.75
CA VAL A 17 13.50 -6.23 7.73
C VAL A 17 12.13 -6.80 8.11
N THR A 18 11.36 -7.29 7.14
CA THR A 18 10.06 -7.93 7.41
C THR A 18 10.20 -9.22 8.21
N ALA A 19 11.23 -10.03 7.92
CA ALA A 19 11.52 -11.24 8.68
C ALA A 19 11.89 -10.91 10.13
N TRP A 20 12.71 -9.88 10.35
CA TRP A 20 13.05 -9.42 11.70
C TRP A 20 11.82 -8.92 12.44
N VAL A 21 10.93 -8.14 11.82
CA VAL A 21 9.68 -7.70 12.46
C VAL A 21 8.79 -8.89 12.84
N ARG A 22 8.65 -9.88 11.96
CA ARG A 22 7.93 -11.13 12.27
C ARG A 22 8.51 -11.81 13.50
N ASP A 23 9.83 -11.99 13.53
CA ASP A 23 10.53 -12.73 14.57
C ASP A 23 10.56 -11.97 15.89
N MET A 24 10.76 -10.63 15.86
CA MET A 24 10.72 -9.76 17.04
C MET A 24 9.37 -9.78 17.75
N LEU A 25 8.28 -9.87 17.00
CA LEU A 25 6.91 -9.89 17.53
C LEU A 25 6.36 -11.32 17.73
N GLU A 26 7.19 -12.34 17.52
CA GLU A 26 6.84 -13.76 17.66
C GLU A 26 5.60 -14.16 16.83
N LEU A 27 5.47 -13.58 15.64
CA LEU A 27 4.31 -13.79 14.78
C LEU A 27 4.54 -14.94 13.79
N PRO A 28 3.49 -15.69 13.40
CA PRO A 28 3.62 -16.73 12.38
C PRO A 28 3.92 -16.17 10.99
N ARG A 29 3.58 -14.90 10.74
CA ARG A 29 3.72 -14.24 9.44
C ARG A 29 3.77 -12.72 9.58
N ALA A 30 4.58 -12.08 8.74
CA ALA A 30 4.47 -10.67 8.40
C ALA A 30 4.69 -10.48 6.89
N GLY A 31 4.28 -9.33 6.34
CA GLY A 31 4.41 -9.04 4.91
C GLY A 31 4.37 -7.55 4.63
N HIS A 32 5.35 -7.05 3.86
CA HIS A 32 5.40 -5.65 3.46
C HIS A 32 4.76 -5.41 2.08
N SER A 33 4.36 -4.17 1.83
CA SER A 33 3.95 -3.72 0.50
C SER A 33 5.01 -2.82 -0.15
N GLY A 34 5.40 -3.17 -1.38
CA GLY A 34 6.35 -2.41 -2.20
C GLY A 34 7.77 -2.45 -1.65
N SER A 35 8.59 -3.35 -2.17
CA SER A 35 9.99 -3.51 -1.73
C SER A 35 10.82 -2.26 -2.04
N LEU A 36 11.60 -1.84 -1.03
CA LEU A 36 12.67 -0.87 -1.13
C LEU A 36 14.01 -1.60 -1.28
N ASP A 37 14.85 -1.11 -2.19
CA ASP A 37 16.23 -1.57 -2.37
C ASP A 37 17.03 -1.43 -1.05
N PRO A 38 18.12 -2.20 -0.84
CA PRO A 38 18.91 -2.19 0.38
C PRO A 38 19.30 -0.79 0.90
N ARG A 39 19.75 0.10 0.02
CA ARG A 39 20.19 1.47 0.38
C ARG A 39 19.04 2.48 0.53
N VAL A 40 17.81 2.09 0.23
CA VAL A 40 16.64 2.99 0.26
C VAL A 40 15.99 2.92 1.64
N THR A 41 15.65 4.08 2.19
CA THR A 41 15.05 4.23 3.53
C THR A 41 13.59 4.69 3.47
N GLY A 42 12.96 4.80 4.64
CA GLY A 42 11.66 5.44 4.80
C GLY A 42 10.50 4.45 4.88
N VAL A 43 9.31 4.98 4.60
CA VAL A 43 8.00 4.38 4.83
C VAL A 43 7.93 2.96 4.26
N LEU A 44 7.81 1.96 5.12
CA LEU A 44 7.61 0.55 4.76
C LEU A 44 6.49 -0.04 5.63
N PRO A 45 5.23 -0.01 5.16
CA PRO A 45 4.13 -0.62 5.88
C PRO A 45 4.29 -2.14 5.90
N ILE A 46 4.35 -2.72 7.11
CA ILE A 46 4.47 -4.15 7.35
C ILE A 46 3.19 -4.66 8.00
N MET A 47 2.46 -5.49 7.27
CA MET A 47 1.26 -6.15 7.75
C MET A 47 1.60 -7.32 8.66
N LEU A 48 0.90 -7.42 9.78
CA LEU A 48 1.15 -8.40 10.83
C LEU A 48 0.11 -9.54 10.82
N GLY A 49 0.58 -10.78 10.88
CA GLY A 49 -0.26 -11.97 10.93
C GLY A 49 -1.25 -12.07 9.76
N LYS A 50 -2.54 -12.13 10.07
CA LYS A 50 -3.61 -12.24 9.07
C LYS A 50 -3.80 -10.95 8.25
N ALA A 51 -3.33 -9.79 8.73
CA ALA A 51 -3.35 -8.54 7.95
C ALA A 51 -2.51 -8.63 6.66
N THR A 52 -1.61 -9.61 6.55
CA THR A 52 -0.84 -9.85 5.31
C THR A 52 -1.70 -10.08 4.07
N LYS A 53 -2.98 -10.44 4.25
CA LYS A 53 -3.97 -10.52 3.18
C LYS A 53 -4.24 -9.16 2.50
N ALA A 54 -4.02 -8.05 3.20
CA ALA A 54 -4.20 -6.69 2.70
C ALA A 54 -2.98 -6.13 1.93
N VAL A 55 -1.85 -6.84 1.88
CA VAL A 55 -0.63 -6.37 1.20
C VAL A 55 -0.87 -6.03 -0.28
N SER A 56 -1.73 -6.79 -0.97
CA SER A 56 -2.05 -6.54 -2.38
C SER A 56 -2.70 -5.17 -2.61
N ALA A 57 -3.57 -4.72 -1.70
CA ALA A 57 -4.27 -3.44 -1.81
C ALA A 57 -3.31 -2.24 -1.80
N LEU A 58 -2.25 -2.31 -0.98
CA LEU A 58 -1.22 -1.26 -0.94
C LEU A 58 -0.22 -1.36 -2.09
N ARG A 59 -0.07 -2.53 -2.72
CA ARG A 59 0.98 -2.75 -3.71
C ARG A 59 0.80 -1.83 -4.91
N LEU A 60 -0.46 -1.56 -5.28
CA LEU A 60 -0.83 -0.76 -6.45
C LEU A 60 -0.96 0.73 -6.14
N SER A 61 -0.96 1.14 -4.86
CA SER A 61 -1.12 2.54 -4.49
C SER A 61 0.04 3.41 -5.02
N ALA A 62 -0.24 4.68 -5.24
CA ALA A 62 0.80 5.65 -5.58
C ALA A 62 1.92 5.66 -4.51
N LYS A 63 3.13 5.97 -4.95
CA LYS A 63 4.32 6.02 -4.12
C LYS A 63 4.94 7.40 -4.22
N GLU A 64 5.51 7.87 -3.13
CA GLU A 64 6.13 9.18 -3.06
C GLU A 64 7.54 9.09 -2.48
N TYR A 65 8.48 9.78 -3.10
CA TYR A 65 9.90 9.71 -2.75
C TYR A 65 10.54 11.09 -2.70
N ILE A 66 11.55 11.19 -1.85
CA ILE A 66 12.59 12.22 -1.93
C ILE A 66 13.84 11.56 -2.51
N CYS A 67 14.36 12.13 -3.59
CA CYS A 67 15.45 11.57 -4.36
C CYS A 67 16.58 12.59 -4.50
N LEU A 68 17.79 12.16 -4.18
CA LEU A 68 19.01 12.89 -4.50
C LEU A 68 19.61 12.28 -5.77
N MET A 69 19.63 13.04 -6.84
CA MET A 69 20.27 12.69 -8.10
C MET A 69 21.59 13.44 -8.24
N ARG A 70 22.62 12.75 -8.72
CA ARG A 70 23.91 13.34 -9.07
C ARG A 70 24.08 13.36 -10.59
N LEU A 71 24.13 14.55 -11.16
CA LEU A 71 24.53 14.82 -12.54
C LEU A 71 26.04 14.56 -12.71
N HIS A 72 26.47 14.15 -13.90
CA HIS A 72 27.89 13.89 -14.17
C HIS A 72 28.67 15.16 -14.54
N ASP A 73 27.98 16.29 -14.74
CA ASP A 73 28.57 17.60 -14.99
C ASP A 73 27.71 18.71 -14.35
N ASN A 74 28.23 19.93 -14.27
CA ASN A 74 27.51 21.10 -13.78
C ASN A 74 26.58 21.62 -14.88
N VAL A 75 25.29 21.75 -14.54
CA VAL A 75 24.24 22.16 -15.46
C VAL A 75 23.47 23.33 -14.83
N PRO A 76 23.17 24.41 -15.59
CA PRO A 76 22.37 25.51 -15.08
C PRO A 76 21.03 25.02 -14.50
N GLU A 77 20.69 25.49 -13.30
CA GLU A 77 19.48 25.08 -12.56
C GLU A 77 18.20 25.21 -13.41
N GLU A 78 18.07 26.30 -14.17
CA GLU A 78 16.93 26.52 -15.08
C GLU A 78 16.73 25.36 -16.05
N ARG A 79 17.82 24.83 -16.61
CA ARG A 79 17.78 23.68 -17.52
C ARG A 79 17.40 22.40 -16.79
N VAL A 80 17.90 22.20 -15.57
CA VAL A 80 17.55 21.03 -14.74
C VAL A 80 16.05 21.02 -14.45
N ARG A 81 15.50 22.14 -13.97
CA ARG A 81 14.06 22.29 -13.66
C ARG A 81 13.20 22.03 -14.90
N LYS A 82 13.54 22.68 -16.02
CA LYS A 82 12.82 22.50 -17.28
C LYS A 82 12.77 21.04 -17.72
N VAL A 83 13.91 20.34 -17.72
CA VAL A 83 13.94 18.92 -18.14
C VAL A 83 13.17 18.06 -17.15
N CYS A 84 13.29 18.29 -15.84
CA CYS A 84 12.53 17.56 -14.84
C CYS A 84 11.00 17.70 -15.03
N ASP A 85 10.51 18.89 -15.38
CA ASP A 85 9.09 19.13 -15.64
C ASP A 85 8.55 18.29 -16.81
N GLU A 86 9.37 18.06 -17.85
CA GLU A 86 9.02 17.24 -19.02
C GLU A 86 8.76 15.76 -18.67
N PHE A 87 9.21 15.28 -17.50
CA PHE A 87 8.97 13.90 -17.05
C PHE A 87 7.62 13.73 -16.31
N THR A 88 6.86 14.80 -16.09
CA THR A 88 5.52 14.69 -15.50
C THR A 88 4.53 14.12 -16.51
N GLY A 89 3.78 13.09 -16.10
CA GLY A 89 2.87 12.34 -16.96
C GLY A 89 3.40 10.94 -17.33
N PRO A 90 2.94 10.36 -18.45
CA PRO A 90 3.29 9.00 -18.85
C PRO A 90 4.73 8.92 -19.37
N ILE A 91 5.53 8.07 -18.75
CA ILE A 91 6.92 7.78 -19.14
C ILE A 91 7.11 6.31 -19.51
N TYR A 92 8.06 6.03 -20.39
CA TYR A 92 8.44 4.66 -20.77
C TYR A 92 9.59 4.18 -19.91
N GLN A 93 9.43 3.02 -19.28
CA GLN A 93 10.49 2.38 -18.52
C GLN A 93 10.67 0.92 -18.93
N THR A 94 11.94 0.50 -18.96
CA THR A 94 12.29 -0.92 -18.95
C THR A 94 12.91 -1.22 -17.58
N PRO A 95 12.39 -2.21 -16.83
CA PRO A 95 12.98 -2.62 -15.57
C PRO A 95 14.49 -2.86 -15.67
N PRO A 96 15.28 -2.48 -14.63
CA PRO A 96 16.71 -2.73 -14.59
C PRO A 96 17.02 -4.24 -14.57
N VAL A 97 18.27 -4.58 -14.84
CA VAL A 97 18.76 -5.98 -14.85
C VAL A 97 18.41 -6.68 -13.53
N VAL A 98 18.71 -6.01 -12.42
CA VAL A 98 18.36 -6.48 -11.07
C VAL A 98 16.94 -6.00 -10.76
N SER A 99 15.94 -6.84 -11.04
CA SER A 99 14.54 -6.56 -10.71
C SER A 99 13.75 -7.84 -10.46
N ALA A 100 12.67 -7.73 -9.67
CA ALA A 100 11.78 -8.85 -9.35
C ALA A 100 10.73 -9.15 -10.44
N VAL A 101 10.79 -8.47 -11.59
CA VAL A 101 9.78 -8.52 -12.66
C VAL A 101 10.44 -8.71 -14.02
N ARG A 102 9.70 -9.32 -14.96
CA ARG A 102 10.18 -9.50 -16.33
C ARG A 102 10.53 -8.16 -16.96
N ARG A 103 11.68 -8.08 -17.62
CA ARG A 103 12.12 -6.91 -18.37
C ARG A 103 11.33 -6.80 -19.67
N ALA A 104 10.43 -5.83 -19.71
CA ALA A 104 9.68 -5.41 -20.88
C ALA A 104 9.40 -3.92 -20.76
N ILE A 105 9.27 -3.23 -21.91
CA ILE A 105 8.87 -1.81 -21.92
C ILE A 105 7.46 -1.71 -21.33
N ARG A 106 7.27 -0.74 -20.44
CA ARG A 106 5.99 -0.42 -19.84
C ARG A 106 5.86 1.07 -19.63
N ILE A 107 4.62 1.54 -19.68
CA ILE A 107 4.27 2.92 -19.36
C ILE A 107 4.11 3.01 -17.84
N ARG A 108 4.65 4.06 -17.24
CA ARG A 108 4.42 4.43 -15.84
C ARG A 108 4.08 5.89 -15.75
N ASN A 109 3.19 6.26 -14.83
CA ASN A 109 2.83 7.66 -14.66
C ASN A 109 3.62 8.34 -13.54
N ILE A 110 4.22 9.49 -13.83
CA ILE A 110 4.71 10.45 -12.84
C ILE A 110 3.58 11.46 -12.59
N TYR A 111 3.05 11.49 -11.37
CA TYR A 111 1.96 12.39 -11.00
C TYR A 111 2.47 13.80 -10.70
N SER A 112 3.63 13.91 -10.05
CA SER A 112 4.33 15.17 -9.82
C SER A 112 5.83 14.92 -9.68
N LEU A 113 6.63 15.91 -10.07
CA LEU A 113 8.07 15.93 -9.88
C LEU A 113 8.48 17.38 -9.55
N ASP A 114 8.81 17.61 -8.28
CA ASP A 114 9.12 18.94 -7.76
C ASP A 114 10.61 19.01 -7.41
N VAL A 115 11.38 19.80 -8.16
CA VAL A 115 12.79 20.06 -7.84
C VAL A 115 12.85 20.98 -6.62
N LEU A 116 13.37 20.47 -5.51
CA LEU A 116 13.45 21.17 -4.24
C LEU A 116 14.70 22.06 -4.20
N GLU A 117 15.84 21.50 -4.59
CA GLU A 117 17.15 22.15 -4.47
C GLU A 117 18.10 21.66 -5.57
N VAL A 118 18.94 22.56 -6.06
CA VAL A 118 20.04 22.26 -6.97
C VAL A 118 21.30 22.91 -6.42
N GLU A 119 22.29 22.09 -6.08
CA GLU A 119 23.59 22.53 -5.57
C GLU A 119 24.69 21.80 -6.34
N ASP A 120 25.52 22.55 -7.08
CA ASP A 120 26.50 22.01 -8.02
C ASP A 120 25.90 21.00 -9.02
N ASN A 121 26.29 19.73 -8.89
CA ASN A 121 25.78 18.61 -9.68
C ASN A 121 24.82 17.72 -8.89
N LEU A 122 24.30 18.19 -7.75
CA LEU A 122 23.31 17.51 -6.93
C LEU A 122 21.94 18.15 -7.12
N VAL A 123 20.94 17.30 -7.36
CA VAL A 123 19.55 17.70 -7.56
C VAL A 123 18.70 16.92 -6.57
N LEU A 124 18.10 17.63 -5.63
CA LEU A 124 17.13 17.09 -4.69
C LEU A 124 15.72 17.34 -5.25
N PHE A 125 14.94 16.28 -5.40
CA PHE A 125 13.56 16.40 -5.87
C PHE A 125 12.60 15.48 -5.12
N ARG A 126 11.35 15.91 -5.04
CA ARG A 126 10.20 15.12 -4.60
C ARG A 126 9.48 14.58 -5.82
N VAL A 127 9.10 13.30 -5.79
CA VAL A 127 8.39 12.66 -6.90
C VAL A 127 7.27 11.79 -6.39
N ARG A 128 6.06 12.00 -6.91
CA ARG A 128 4.91 11.13 -6.71
C ARG A 128 4.66 10.36 -8.00
N CYS A 129 4.63 9.03 -7.93
CA CYS A 129 4.57 8.17 -9.11
C CYS A 129 3.68 6.93 -8.92
N GLU A 130 3.30 6.32 -10.04
CA GLU A 130 2.62 5.04 -10.09
C GLU A 130 3.49 3.92 -9.48
N ALA A 131 2.84 2.91 -8.90
CA ALA A 131 3.52 1.74 -8.37
C ALA A 131 4.39 1.03 -9.44
N GLY A 132 5.60 0.65 -9.03
CA GLY A 132 6.56 -0.02 -9.93
C GLY A 132 7.35 0.91 -10.85
N THR A 133 7.23 2.23 -10.66
CA THR A 133 8.17 3.19 -11.26
C THR A 133 9.57 3.01 -10.67
N TYR A 134 10.59 2.89 -11.51
CA TYR A 134 11.98 2.80 -11.08
C TYR A 134 12.61 4.19 -11.02
N ILE A 135 12.76 4.74 -9.82
CA ILE A 135 13.36 6.09 -9.63
C ILE A 135 14.82 6.13 -10.09
N ARG A 136 15.56 5.04 -9.95
CA ARG A 136 16.92 4.91 -10.49
C ARG A 136 16.97 5.10 -12.01
N LYS A 137 15.99 4.55 -12.72
CA LYS A 137 15.87 4.67 -14.17
C LYS A 137 15.41 6.07 -14.56
N LEU A 138 14.48 6.66 -13.80
CA LEU A 138 14.07 8.05 -13.95
C LEU A 138 15.28 9.01 -13.87
N CYS A 139 16.13 8.88 -12.86
CA CYS A 139 17.35 9.70 -12.74
C CYS A 139 18.27 9.54 -13.96
N HIS A 140 18.48 8.29 -14.40
CA HIS A 140 19.29 8.02 -15.59
C HIS A 140 18.70 8.69 -16.85
N ASP A 141 17.38 8.62 -17.03
CA ASP A 141 16.70 9.17 -18.20
C ASP A 141 16.70 10.69 -18.20
N ILE A 142 16.49 11.32 -17.04
CA ILE A 142 16.69 12.78 -16.88
C ILE A 142 18.12 13.16 -17.28
N GLY A 143 19.13 12.41 -16.81
CA GLY A 143 20.53 12.63 -17.17
C GLY A 143 20.80 12.52 -18.68
N LEU A 144 20.16 11.58 -19.38
CA LEU A 144 20.27 11.44 -20.84
C LEU A 144 19.66 12.65 -21.58
N VAL A 145 18.49 13.13 -21.15
CA VAL A 145 17.81 14.27 -21.77
C VAL A 145 18.59 15.57 -21.50
N ILE A 146 19.12 15.73 -20.28
CA ILE A 146 20.03 16.85 -19.95
C ILE A 146 21.29 16.80 -20.83
N GLY A 147 21.82 15.59 -21.10
CA GLY A 147 22.94 15.34 -21.99
C GLY A 147 24.28 15.11 -21.29
N CYS A 148 24.39 15.39 -19.99
CA CYS A 148 25.60 15.08 -19.21
C CYS A 148 25.58 13.67 -18.61
N GLY A 149 24.43 13.02 -18.51
CA GLY A 149 24.25 11.80 -17.72
C GLY A 149 24.02 12.09 -16.23
N ALA A 150 23.38 11.15 -15.56
CA ALA A 150 23.07 11.26 -14.14
C ALA A 150 22.83 9.88 -13.50
N HIS A 151 22.90 9.83 -12.18
CA HIS A 151 22.55 8.64 -11.41
C HIS A 151 21.89 9.00 -10.08
N MET A 152 21.10 8.05 -9.57
CA MET A 152 20.48 8.16 -8.25
C MET A 152 21.52 7.95 -7.15
N GLN A 153 21.73 8.95 -6.31
CA GLN A 153 22.67 8.94 -5.18
C GLN A 153 22.00 8.40 -3.92
N GLN A 154 20.83 8.95 -3.56
CA GLN A 154 20.04 8.54 -2.40
C GLN A 154 18.55 8.56 -2.75
N LEU A 155 17.79 7.75 -2.03
CA LEU A 155 16.34 7.69 -2.18
C LEU A 155 15.72 7.35 -0.83
N ARG A 156 14.68 8.09 -0.46
CA ARG A 156 13.82 7.82 0.69
C ARG A 156 12.38 7.78 0.22
N ARG A 157 11.64 6.74 0.60
CA ARG A 157 10.18 6.71 0.38
C ARG A 157 9.52 7.48 1.51
N VAL A 158 8.80 8.54 1.16
CA VAL A 158 8.09 9.40 2.12
C VAL A 158 6.58 9.13 2.15
N GLY A 159 6.07 8.36 1.17
CA GLY A 159 4.67 7.98 1.13
C GLY A 159 4.38 6.71 0.33
N THR A 160 3.39 5.95 0.78
CA THR A 160 2.80 4.84 0.02
C THR A 160 1.34 4.61 0.42
N GLY A 161 0.42 4.91 -0.49
CA GLY A 161 -1.02 4.86 -0.18
C GLY A 161 -1.33 5.76 1.01
N PRO A 162 -1.97 5.24 2.08
CA PRO A 162 -2.34 6.03 3.25
C PRO A 162 -1.21 6.23 4.27
N PHE A 163 -0.04 5.62 4.05
CA PHE A 163 1.10 5.74 4.98
C PHE A 163 2.09 6.79 4.48
N ASP A 164 2.49 7.68 5.39
CA ASP A 164 3.50 8.70 5.17
C ASP A 164 4.47 8.76 6.37
N GLU A 165 5.24 9.85 6.49
CA GLU A 165 6.23 10.00 7.55
C GLU A 165 5.66 10.36 8.93
N SER A 166 4.36 10.66 9.03
CA SER A 166 3.74 11.18 10.27
C SER A 166 3.67 10.16 11.41
N SER A 167 3.71 8.87 11.08
CA SER A 167 3.54 7.77 12.04
C SER A 167 4.70 6.77 12.02
N LEU A 168 5.89 7.20 11.60
CA LEU A 168 7.05 6.33 11.44
C LEU A 168 7.57 5.79 12.77
N VAL A 169 7.97 4.53 12.74
CA VAL A 169 8.53 3.82 13.89
C VAL A 169 9.80 3.09 13.46
N THR A 170 10.85 3.14 14.26
CA THR A 170 12.08 2.41 13.96
C THR A 170 12.00 0.96 14.45
N LEU A 171 12.93 0.10 14.01
CA LEU A 171 13.05 -1.25 14.55
C LEU A 171 13.36 -1.27 16.06
N HIS A 172 14.06 -0.24 16.56
CA HIS A 172 14.38 -0.11 17.97
C HIS A 172 13.12 0.18 18.79
N ASP A 173 12.35 1.18 18.39
CA ASP A 173 11.09 1.54 19.06
C ASP A 173 10.11 0.36 19.10
N LEU A 174 10.01 -0.40 18.00
CA LEU A 174 9.16 -1.58 17.93
C LEU A 174 9.65 -2.68 18.89
N LYS A 175 10.96 -2.93 18.96
CA LYS A 175 11.53 -3.93 19.85
C LYS A 175 11.33 -3.53 21.31
N ASP A 176 11.58 -2.27 21.65
CA ASP A 176 11.43 -1.75 23.01
C ASP A 176 9.97 -1.83 23.47
N ALA A 177 9.03 -1.42 22.61
CA ALA A 177 7.60 -1.55 22.89
C ALA A 177 7.17 -3.01 23.15
N PHE A 178 7.71 -3.96 22.38
CA PHE A 178 7.44 -5.38 22.60
C PHE A 178 8.03 -5.90 23.91
N VAL A 179 9.24 -5.46 24.27
CA VAL A 179 9.89 -5.82 25.54
C VAL A 179 9.10 -5.27 26.73
N PHE A 180 8.67 -4.01 26.70
CA PHE A 180 7.85 -3.43 27.77
C PHE A 180 6.53 -4.17 27.96
N TRP A 181 5.90 -4.62 26.88
CA TRP A 181 4.71 -5.46 26.99
C TRP A 181 5.01 -6.83 27.62
N GLN A 182 6.08 -7.50 27.19
CA GLN A 182 6.46 -8.82 27.70
C GLN A 182 6.87 -8.79 29.18
N GLU A 183 7.66 -7.80 29.58
CA GLU A 183 8.23 -7.72 30.94
C GLU A 183 7.28 -7.05 31.93
N ASN A 184 6.55 -6.02 31.50
CA ASN A 184 5.77 -5.15 32.40
C ASN A 184 4.26 -5.22 32.17
N GLY A 185 3.81 -5.90 31.09
CA GLY A 185 2.40 -5.93 30.70
C GLY A 185 1.88 -4.59 30.13
N ASP A 186 2.76 -3.64 29.84
CA ASP A 186 2.38 -2.34 29.29
C ASP A 186 2.10 -2.43 27.78
N GLU A 187 0.81 -2.36 27.42
CA GLU A 187 0.37 -2.40 26.02
C GLU A 187 0.36 -1.03 25.32
N GLU A 188 0.54 0.07 26.05
CA GLU A 188 0.34 1.43 25.52
C GLU A 188 1.25 1.70 24.31
N HIS A 189 2.53 1.37 24.46
CA HIS A 189 3.55 1.56 23.43
C HIS A 189 3.26 0.73 22.17
N LEU A 190 2.89 -0.55 22.33
CA LEU A 190 2.54 -1.41 21.21
C LEU A 190 1.27 -0.94 20.50
N ARG A 191 0.22 -0.55 21.24
CA ARG A 191 -1.05 -0.06 20.67
C ARG A 191 -0.88 1.25 19.91
N ARG A 192 0.09 2.08 20.30
CA ARG A 192 0.43 3.31 19.57
C ARG A 192 1.12 3.02 18.24
N ILE A 193 2.05 2.06 18.23
CA ILE A 193 2.88 1.72 17.07
C ILE A 193 2.15 0.82 16.07
N ILE A 194 1.42 -0.19 16.55
CA ILE A 194 0.68 -1.13 15.72
C ILE A 194 -0.70 -0.55 15.46
N ARG A 195 -0.88 -0.04 14.23
CA ARG A 195 -2.13 0.52 13.75
C ARG A 195 -3.09 -0.58 13.29
N PRO A 196 -4.41 -0.35 13.34
CA PRO A 196 -5.38 -1.27 12.74
C PRO A 196 -5.12 -1.45 11.24
N MET A 197 -5.34 -2.65 10.71
CA MET A 197 -5.09 -2.95 9.29
C MET A 197 -6.02 -2.18 8.36
N GLU A 198 -7.17 -1.74 8.86
CA GLU A 198 -8.16 -0.92 8.18
C GLU A 198 -7.54 0.36 7.62
N GLU A 199 -6.57 0.96 8.33
CA GLU A 199 -5.82 2.12 7.84
C GLU A 199 -5.12 1.85 6.51
N ALA A 200 -4.76 0.60 6.23
CA ALA A 200 -4.12 0.24 4.97
C ALA A 200 -5.06 0.21 3.77
N LEU A 201 -6.36 0.37 3.98
CA LEU A 201 -7.40 0.18 2.98
C LEU A 201 -8.23 1.44 2.73
N VAL A 202 -7.99 2.52 3.48
CA VAL A 202 -8.75 3.78 3.38
C VAL A 202 -8.63 4.47 2.01
N HIS A 203 -7.65 4.06 1.19
CA HIS A 203 -7.48 4.57 -0.17
C HIS A 203 -8.31 3.81 -1.22
N LEU A 204 -8.98 2.72 -0.84
CA LEU A 204 -9.91 1.99 -1.71
C LEU A 204 -11.34 2.49 -1.48
N PRO A 205 -12.21 2.49 -2.49
CA PRO A 205 -13.64 2.72 -2.27
C PRO A 205 -14.26 1.67 -1.33
N HIS A 206 -15.17 2.11 -0.47
CA HIS A 206 -15.74 1.32 0.61
C HIS A 206 -17.18 0.89 0.32
N ILE A 207 -17.53 -0.33 0.72
CA ILE A 207 -18.92 -0.80 0.82
C ILE A 207 -19.18 -1.30 2.24
N THR A 208 -20.11 -0.65 2.94
CA THR A 208 -20.55 -1.05 4.29
C THR A 208 -21.73 -2.01 4.18
N ILE A 209 -21.66 -3.15 4.89
CA ILE A 209 -22.65 -4.22 4.81
C ILE A 209 -23.37 -4.45 6.13
N ARG A 210 -24.57 -5.06 6.05
CA ARG A 210 -25.34 -5.51 7.21
C ARG A 210 -24.60 -6.61 7.96
N ASP A 211 -24.74 -6.64 9.29
CA ASP A 211 -24.22 -7.73 10.14
C ASP A 211 -24.62 -9.13 9.66
N SER A 212 -25.84 -9.28 9.10
CA SER A 212 -26.34 -10.55 8.58
C SER A 212 -25.59 -11.05 7.33
N ALA A 213 -24.92 -10.16 6.60
CA ALA A 213 -24.15 -10.49 5.39
C ALA A 213 -22.69 -10.83 5.69
N VAL A 214 -22.14 -10.34 6.82
CA VAL A 214 -20.71 -10.47 7.17
C VAL A 214 -20.25 -11.92 7.15
N SER A 215 -20.91 -12.79 7.91
CA SER A 215 -20.49 -14.18 8.02
C SER A 215 -20.55 -14.90 6.66
N ALA A 216 -21.47 -14.53 5.75
CA ALA A 216 -21.61 -15.19 4.45
C ALA A 216 -20.40 -14.89 3.56
N ILE A 217 -19.97 -13.63 3.57
CA ILE A 217 -18.78 -13.19 2.87
C ILE A 217 -17.53 -13.82 3.48
N CYS A 218 -17.46 -13.97 4.81
CA CYS A 218 -16.35 -14.69 5.44
C CYS A 218 -16.25 -16.17 4.99
N HIS A 219 -17.34 -16.77 4.52
CA HIS A 219 -17.38 -18.10 3.92
C HIS A 219 -17.24 -18.08 2.39
N GLY A 220 -16.89 -16.93 1.80
CA GLY A 220 -16.59 -16.78 0.37
C GLY A 220 -17.79 -16.44 -0.51
N ALA A 221 -18.95 -16.10 0.05
CA ALA A 221 -20.08 -15.63 -0.75
C ALA A 221 -19.74 -14.29 -1.44
N ALA A 222 -20.36 -14.06 -2.61
CA ALA A 222 -20.35 -12.75 -3.24
C ALA A 222 -21.27 -11.77 -2.49
N LEU A 223 -20.96 -10.48 -2.54
CA LEU A 223 -21.80 -9.44 -1.97
C LEU A 223 -22.96 -9.13 -2.90
N THR A 224 -24.18 -9.25 -2.38
CA THR A 224 -25.40 -8.86 -3.11
C THR A 224 -25.95 -7.54 -2.60
N VAL A 225 -26.65 -6.81 -3.48
CA VAL A 225 -27.19 -5.47 -3.19
C VAL A 225 -28.00 -5.39 -1.88
N PRO A 226 -28.90 -6.35 -1.54
CA PRO A 226 -29.66 -6.29 -0.28
C PRO A 226 -28.80 -6.29 0.99
N GLY A 227 -27.56 -6.79 0.89
CA GLY A 227 -26.60 -6.82 1.99
C GLY A 227 -25.91 -5.49 2.27
N ILE A 228 -26.05 -4.49 1.39
CA ILE A 228 -25.38 -3.20 1.47
C ILE A 228 -26.20 -2.22 2.33
N VAL A 229 -25.50 -1.43 3.14
CA VAL A 229 -26.06 -0.35 3.97
C VAL A 229 -25.52 1.02 3.55
N GLY A 230 -24.26 1.08 3.10
CA GLY A 230 -23.63 2.29 2.61
C GLY A 230 -22.53 1.96 1.61
N LEU A 231 -22.20 2.91 0.75
CA LEU A 231 -21.14 2.80 -0.23
C LEU A 231 -20.57 4.18 -0.57
N ASP A 232 -19.32 4.21 -1.02
CA ASP A 232 -18.72 5.41 -1.60
C ASP A 232 -19.29 5.67 -3.01
N SER A 233 -19.29 6.94 -3.43
CA SER A 233 -19.90 7.37 -4.69
C SER A 233 -19.03 7.14 -5.94
N ASP A 234 -17.76 6.80 -5.76
CA ASP A 234 -16.76 6.69 -6.82
C ASP A 234 -16.43 5.23 -7.19
N ILE A 235 -17.23 4.26 -6.75
CA ILE A 235 -17.06 2.85 -7.10
C ILE A 235 -17.26 2.68 -8.61
N GLN A 236 -16.20 2.21 -9.26
CA GLN A 236 -16.20 1.86 -10.67
C GLN A 236 -16.37 0.35 -10.84
N LYS A 237 -17.13 -0.05 -11.87
CA LYS A 237 -17.23 -1.45 -12.28
C LYS A 237 -15.85 -2.03 -12.60
N GLU A 238 -15.60 -3.25 -12.18
CA GLU A 238 -14.30 -3.94 -12.19
C GLU A 238 -13.20 -3.29 -11.33
N GLY A 239 -13.53 -2.26 -10.56
CA GLY A 239 -12.64 -1.62 -9.59
C GLY A 239 -12.45 -2.45 -8.32
N ASP A 240 -11.31 -2.27 -7.67
CA ASP A 240 -11.03 -2.85 -6.37
C ASP A 240 -11.83 -2.10 -5.29
N VAL A 241 -12.54 -2.83 -4.43
CA VAL A 241 -13.31 -2.29 -3.31
C VAL A 241 -13.02 -3.03 -2.02
N ALA A 242 -13.12 -2.32 -0.90
CA ALA A 242 -13.00 -2.92 0.42
C ALA A 242 -14.37 -2.97 1.10
N VAL A 243 -14.70 -4.15 1.64
CA VAL A 243 -16.01 -4.42 2.26
C VAL A 243 -15.86 -4.32 3.78
N PHE A 244 -16.71 -3.52 4.42
CA PHE A 244 -16.64 -3.19 5.85
C PHE A 244 -17.92 -3.57 6.59
N SER A 245 -17.77 -3.97 7.85
CA SER A 245 -18.90 -4.08 8.78
C SER A 245 -19.42 -2.69 9.18
N LEU A 246 -20.60 -2.63 9.82
CA LEU A 246 -21.13 -1.40 10.40
C LEU A 246 -20.23 -0.79 11.50
N LYS A 247 -19.31 -1.58 12.05
CA LYS A 247 -18.35 -1.14 13.07
C LYS A 247 -17.04 -0.62 12.49
N GLY A 248 -16.93 -0.56 11.16
CA GLY A 248 -15.70 -0.15 10.47
C GLY A 248 -14.62 -1.23 10.45
N GLU A 249 -14.96 -2.50 10.70
CA GLU A 249 -14.01 -3.62 10.61
C GLU A 249 -13.96 -4.11 9.16
N VAL A 250 -12.76 -4.33 8.59
CA VAL A 250 -12.69 -4.86 7.23
C VAL A 250 -13.07 -6.35 7.21
N VAL A 251 -14.01 -6.68 6.33
CA VAL A 251 -14.51 -8.04 6.11
C VAL A 251 -13.72 -8.72 4.99
N ALA A 252 -13.60 -8.07 3.83
CA ALA A 252 -12.96 -8.64 2.64
C ALA A 252 -12.49 -7.56 1.65
N LEU A 253 -11.57 -7.95 0.77
CA LEU A 253 -11.33 -7.26 -0.50
C LEU A 253 -12.17 -7.94 -1.60
N ALA A 254 -12.77 -7.13 -2.44
CA ALA A 254 -13.65 -7.58 -3.51
C ALA A 254 -13.45 -6.75 -4.77
N LYS A 255 -13.98 -7.25 -5.88
CA LYS A 255 -14.03 -6.57 -7.16
C LYS A 255 -15.46 -6.16 -7.47
N ALA A 256 -15.69 -4.88 -7.72
CA ALA A 256 -17.02 -4.36 -7.99
C ALA A 256 -17.57 -4.93 -9.30
N SER A 257 -18.76 -5.51 -9.26
CA SER A 257 -19.51 -5.97 -10.44
C SER A 257 -20.50 -4.92 -10.94
N MET A 258 -20.77 -3.91 -10.12
CA MET A 258 -21.67 -2.78 -10.38
C MET A 258 -20.96 -1.49 -9.98
N ASP A 259 -21.26 -0.39 -10.66
CA ASP A 259 -20.87 0.95 -10.19
C ASP A 259 -21.79 1.47 -9.08
N SER A 260 -21.43 2.59 -8.45
CA SER A 260 -22.22 3.16 -7.35
C SER A 260 -23.68 3.47 -7.73
N SER A 261 -23.94 3.88 -8.98
CA SER A 261 -25.29 4.23 -9.42
C SER A 261 -26.13 2.97 -9.62
N GLU A 262 -25.56 1.95 -10.28
CA GLU A 262 -26.19 0.63 -10.45
C GLU A 262 -26.57 0.00 -9.09
N ILE A 263 -25.69 0.10 -8.08
CA ILE A 263 -25.95 -0.45 -6.73
C ILE A 263 -27.14 0.26 -6.05
N LEU A 264 -27.29 1.57 -6.25
CA LEU A 264 -28.36 2.36 -5.64
C LEU A 264 -29.72 2.16 -6.32
N ASP A 265 -29.72 1.95 -7.64
CA ASP A 265 -30.95 1.83 -8.43
C ASP A 265 -31.55 0.42 -8.39
N LEU A 266 -30.71 -0.61 -8.22
CA LEU A 266 -31.14 -2.01 -8.25
C LEU A 266 -31.57 -2.51 -6.87
N SER A 267 -32.62 -3.33 -6.82
CA SER A 267 -33.07 -3.99 -5.58
C SER A 267 -32.41 -5.35 -5.33
N SER A 268 -31.70 -5.90 -6.33
CA SER A 268 -31.11 -7.24 -6.28
C SER A 268 -29.97 -7.38 -7.29
N GLY A 269 -29.08 -8.34 -7.08
CA GLY A 269 -27.95 -8.62 -7.95
C GLY A 269 -26.64 -8.73 -7.17
N ILE A 270 -25.58 -9.15 -7.85
CA ILE A 270 -24.23 -9.22 -7.27
C ILE A 270 -23.57 -7.86 -7.46
N ALA A 271 -23.30 -7.18 -6.34
CA ALA A 271 -22.64 -5.88 -6.33
C ALA A 271 -21.12 -6.01 -6.38
N ALA A 272 -20.55 -7.02 -5.71
CA ALA A 272 -19.11 -7.27 -5.72
C ALA A 272 -18.78 -8.75 -5.54
N ILE A 273 -17.71 -9.20 -6.20
CA ILE A 273 -17.18 -10.57 -6.11
C ILE A 273 -16.03 -10.57 -5.10
N THR A 274 -16.14 -11.41 -4.08
CA THR A 274 -15.13 -11.54 -3.04
C THR A 274 -13.84 -12.16 -3.60
N GLU A 275 -12.73 -11.41 -3.54
CA GLU A 275 -11.41 -11.90 -3.97
C GLU A 275 -10.59 -12.43 -2.79
N ARG A 276 -10.69 -11.76 -1.64
CA ARG A 276 -9.91 -12.10 -0.44
C ARG A 276 -10.69 -11.82 0.82
N VAL A 277 -11.10 -12.87 1.52
CA VAL A 277 -11.66 -12.79 2.87
C VAL A 277 -10.57 -12.42 3.87
N ILE A 278 -10.75 -11.32 4.61
CA ILE A 278 -9.82 -10.86 5.64
C ILE A 278 -10.28 -11.33 7.03
N MET A 279 -11.51 -10.99 7.41
CA MET A 279 -12.13 -11.32 8.70
C MET A 279 -12.30 -12.83 8.88
N ASP A 280 -12.22 -13.29 10.13
CA ASP A 280 -12.46 -14.70 10.46
C ASP A 280 -13.96 -15.03 10.45
N ALA A 281 -14.27 -16.28 10.12
CA ALA A 281 -15.64 -16.73 9.87
C ALA A 281 -16.54 -16.76 11.12
N ASP A 282 -15.93 -16.83 12.30
CA ASP A 282 -16.55 -16.97 13.62
C ASP A 282 -16.79 -15.62 14.33
N VAL A 283 -16.35 -14.50 13.76
CA VAL A 283 -16.52 -13.16 14.36
C VAL A 283 -17.99 -12.72 14.39
N TYR A 284 -18.74 -13.07 13.35
CA TYR A 284 -20.19 -12.79 13.25
C TYR A 284 -20.97 -14.11 13.14
N PRO A 285 -22.13 -14.23 13.82
CA PRO A 285 -22.93 -15.44 13.75
C PRO A 285 -23.48 -15.68 12.33
N SER A 286 -23.51 -16.93 11.90
CA SER A 286 -24.18 -17.31 10.67
C SER A 286 -25.69 -17.07 10.80
N ARG A 287 -26.25 -16.22 9.93
CA ARG A 287 -27.67 -15.86 9.91
C ARG A 287 -28.36 -16.18 8.58
N TRP A 288 -27.68 -16.80 7.62
CA TRP A 288 -28.35 -17.33 6.45
C TRP A 288 -29.16 -18.55 6.85
N ASN A 289 -30.42 -18.62 6.41
CA ASN A 289 -31.34 -19.70 6.71
C ASN A 289 -30.77 -21.06 6.29
N THR A 290 -30.10 -21.75 7.20
CA THR A 290 -30.08 -23.20 7.20
C THR A 290 -31.43 -23.64 7.72
N LYS A 291 -32.43 -23.73 6.83
CA LYS A 291 -33.53 -24.67 7.11
C LYS A 291 -32.84 -26.02 7.31
N ARG A 292 -32.73 -26.46 8.57
CA ARG A 292 -32.43 -27.85 8.91
C ARG A 292 -33.37 -28.68 8.06
N MET A 293 -32.86 -29.33 7.01
CA MET A 293 -33.51 -30.51 6.45
C MET A 293 -33.47 -31.53 7.57
N GLN A 294 -34.51 -31.52 8.41
CA GLN A 294 -34.84 -32.66 9.24
C GLN A 294 -35.09 -33.80 8.27
N ARG A 295 -34.10 -34.68 8.13
CA ARG A 295 -34.34 -36.03 7.64
C ARG A 295 -35.17 -36.73 8.72
N THR A 296 -36.49 -36.67 8.58
CA THR A 296 -37.41 -37.71 9.09
C THR A 296 -37.15 -39.02 8.37
#